data_AF-A0AA42IMG7-F1
#
_entry.id   AF-A0AA42IMG7-F1
#
_cell.length_a   1.000
_cell.length_b   1.000
_cell.length_c   1.000
_cell.angle_alpha   90.00
_cell.angle_beta   90.00
_cell.angle_gamma   90.00
#
_symmetry.space_group_name_H-M   'P 1'
#
loop_
_entity.id
_entity.type
_entity.pdbx_description
1 polymer ?
#
loop_
_entity_poly.entity_id
_entity_poly.type
_entity_poly.pdbx_seq_one_letter_code
_entity_poly.pdbx_strand_id
1 'polypeptide(L)'
;MALGSFLCSECGNQFQRENGEANRTLRKVGYLFCSRTCSGIHRRSLKTDEQKKIEKAKYDRQYRLKNLESLKIKKAEYFQRTYDPVTAKAKRKQRMHRHVEYCRTPKYRAYKQKYDQIYRAKKQYGEFYESALLLNELETEVTERLDFTERAALKGTLNKRQTRKRNYEQSINC
;
A
#
# COMPACT_ATOMS: atom_id res chain seq x y z
N MET A 1 34.84 -27.87 49.59
CA MET A 1 35.16 -26.61 48.87
C MET A 1 35.05 -25.45 49.83
N ALA A 2 35.88 -24.42 49.73
CA ALA A 2 35.82 -23.26 50.62
C ALA A 2 34.60 -22.39 50.28
N LEU A 3 33.74 -22.15 51.28
CA LEU A 3 32.65 -21.18 51.20
C LEU A 3 33.23 -19.77 51.45
N GLY A 4 32.85 -18.82 50.62
CA GLY A 4 33.10 -17.40 50.82
C GLY A 4 31.82 -16.66 51.17
N SER A 5 31.97 -15.55 51.90
CA SER A 5 30.88 -14.60 52.13
C SER A 5 30.86 -13.56 51.02
N PHE A 6 29.70 -13.40 50.37
CA PHE A 6 29.48 -12.47 49.27
C PHE A 6 28.26 -11.58 49.54
N LEU A 7 28.22 -10.40 48.92
CA LEU A 7 27.09 -9.49 48.98
C LEU A 7 26.16 -9.71 47.79
N CYS A 8 24.85 -9.72 48.06
CA CYS A 8 23.84 -9.74 47.01
C CYS A 8 23.78 -8.38 46.31
N SER A 9 23.86 -8.37 44.98
CA SER A 9 23.78 -7.16 44.16
C SER A 9 22.40 -6.49 44.17
N GLU A 10 21.35 -7.20 44.62
CA GLU A 10 19.99 -6.65 44.69
C GLU A 10 19.63 -6.14 46.09
N CYS A 11 19.75 -7.00 47.11
CA CYS A 11 19.32 -6.65 48.48
C CYS A 11 20.45 -6.26 49.42
N GLY A 12 21.72 -6.36 48.99
CA GLY A 12 22.88 -6.06 49.83
C GLY A 12 23.18 -7.08 50.94
N ASN A 13 22.33 -8.08 51.16
CA ASN A 13 22.54 -9.07 52.21
C ASN A 13 23.79 -9.93 51.95
N GLN A 14 24.51 -10.26 53.04
CA GLN A 14 25.59 -11.23 53.01
C GLN A 14 25.03 -12.65 52.90
N PHE A 15 25.64 -13.47 52.05
CA PHE A 15 25.30 -14.88 51.90
C PHE A 15 26.56 -15.70 51.58
N GLN A 16 26.51 -16.98 51.94
CA GLN A 16 27.62 -17.90 51.68
C GLN A 16 27.41 -18.67 50.38
N ARG A 17 28.49 -18.83 49.60
CA ARG A 17 28.51 -19.65 48.39
C ARG A 17 29.91 -20.19 48.16
N GLU A 18 30.04 -21.27 47.39
CA GLU A 18 31.35 -21.79 47.03
C GLU A 18 32.15 -20.76 46.23
N ASN A 19 33.39 -20.51 46.64
CA ASN A 19 34.26 -19.49 46.03
C ASN A 19 34.44 -19.70 44.52
N GLY A 20 34.60 -20.94 44.08
CA GLY A 20 34.76 -21.27 42.66
C GLY A 20 33.52 -20.91 41.83
N GLU A 21 32.33 -21.19 42.37
CA GLU A 21 31.06 -20.90 41.70
C GLU A 21 30.77 -19.39 41.68
N ALA A 22 31.00 -18.71 42.80
CA ALA A 22 30.81 -17.27 42.92
C ALA A 22 31.73 -16.50 41.96
N ASN A 23 33.03 -16.82 41.94
CA ASN A 23 34.00 -16.18 41.03
C ASN A 23 33.70 -16.46 39.55
N ARG A 24 33.26 -17.68 39.21
CA ARG A 24 32.83 -18.01 37.84
C ARG A 24 31.62 -17.19 37.42
N THR A 25 30.66 -17.00 38.32
CA THR A 25 29.45 -16.23 38.05
C THR A 25 29.76 -14.74 37.90
N LEU A 26 30.57 -14.17 38.79
CA LEU A 26 31.05 -12.79 38.68
C LEU A 26 31.79 -12.54 37.37
N ARG A 27 32.66 -13.46 36.93
CA ARG A 27 33.39 -13.31 35.67
C ARG A 27 32.48 -13.33 34.43
N LYS A 28 31.40 -14.11 34.47
CA LYS A 28 30.47 -14.22 33.33
C LYS A 28 29.44 -13.11 33.28
N VAL A 29 28.91 -12.72 34.44
CA VAL A 29 27.68 -11.94 34.55
C VAL A 29 27.90 -10.63 35.30
N GLY A 30 28.87 -10.56 36.22
CA GLY A 30 29.22 -9.34 36.95
C GLY A 30 28.44 -9.10 38.25
N TYR A 31 27.40 -9.89 38.54
CA TYR A 31 26.55 -9.73 39.72
C TYR A 31 26.28 -11.08 40.41
N LEU A 32 26.07 -11.03 41.71
CA LEU A 32 25.77 -12.18 42.56
C LEU A 32 24.46 -11.96 43.30
N PHE A 33 23.66 -13.00 43.43
CA PHE A 33 22.37 -12.93 44.12
C PHE A 33 22.29 -13.99 45.20
N CYS A 34 21.77 -13.61 46.36
CA CYS A 34 21.53 -14.53 47.48
C CYS A 34 20.41 -15.54 47.18
N SER A 35 19.49 -15.20 46.27
CA SER A 35 18.34 -16.03 45.95
C SER A 35 17.86 -15.86 44.50
N ARG A 36 17.07 -16.84 44.04
CA ARG A 36 16.34 -16.75 42.77
C ARG A 36 15.38 -15.56 42.74
N THR A 37 14.85 -15.15 43.90
CA THR A 37 13.96 -13.97 44.00
C THR A 37 14.72 -12.69 43.69
N CYS A 38 15.90 -12.48 44.29
CA CYS A 38 16.75 -11.31 44.00
C CYS A 38 17.21 -11.28 42.54
N SER A 39 17.63 -12.44 41.98
CA SER A 39 17.94 -12.51 40.55
C SER A 39 16.74 -12.22 39.66
N GLY A 40 15.53 -12.55 40.10
CA GLY A 40 14.30 -12.27 39.38
C GLY A 40 13.98 -10.78 39.36
N ILE A 41 14.08 -10.11 40.51
CA ILE A 41 13.82 -8.67 40.66
C ILE A 41 14.81 -7.87 39.80
N HIS A 42 16.11 -8.17 39.89
CA HIS A 42 17.15 -7.50 39.10
C HIS A 42 16.92 -7.58 37.58
N ARG A 43 16.26 -8.64 37.09
CA ARG A 43 15.98 -8.84 35.66
C ARG A 43 14.64 -8.26 35.22
N ARG A 44 13.78 -7.83 36.14
CA ARG A 44 12.49 -7.24 35.79
C ARG A 44 12.72 -5.86 35.21
N SER A 45 12.19 -5.63 34.02
CA SER A 45 11.97 -4.27 33.54
C SER A 45 10.64 -3.79 34.13
N LEU A 46 10.67 -2.73 34.94
CA LEU A 46 9.48 -2.08 35.50
C LEU A 46 8.68 -1.31 34.44
N LYS A 47 8.75 -1.75 33.18
CA LYS A 47 8.07 -1.13 32.05
C LYS A 47 6.61 -1.54 32.04
N THR A 48 5.74 -0.58 31.79
CA THR A 48 4.32 -0.86 31.55
C THR A 48 4.16 -1.65 30.26
N ASP A 49 3.03 -2.35 30.12
CA ASP A 49 2.76 -3.12 28.90
C ASP A 49 2.62 -2.23 27.67
N GLU A 50 2.16 -0.99 27.85
CA GLU A 50 2.13 0.02 26.79
C GLU A 50 3.53 0.42 26.33
N GLN A 51 4.45 0.68 27.26
CA GLN A 51 5.84 0.99 26.93
C GLN A 51 6.50 -0.16 26.15
N LYS A 52 6.28 -1.42 26.57
CA LYS A 52 6.80 -2.59 25.85
C LYS A 52 6.24 -2.67 24.42
N LYS A 53 4.95 -2.40 24.22
CA LYS A 53 4.33 -2.39 22.88
C LYS A 53 4.94 -1.31 21.99
N ILE A 54 5.14 -0.10 22.52
CA ILE A 54 5.73 1.03 21.77
C ILE A 54 7.17 0.72 21.39
N GLU A 55 7.98 0.25 22.34
CA GLU A 55 9.37 -0.11 22.09
C GLU A 55 9.50 -1.24 21.07
N LYS A 56 8.68 -2.29 21.20
CA LYS A 56 8.63 -3.38 20.23
C LYS A 56 8.21 -2.89 18.85
N ALA A 57 7.21 -2.02 18.75
CA ALA A 57 6.78 -1.45 17.48
C ALA A 57 7.90 -0.64 16.82
N LYS A 58 8.64 0.16 17.59
CA LYS A 58 9.81 0.92 17.12
C LYS A 58 10.93 -0.01 16.65
N TYR A 59 11.22 -1.06 17.41
CA TYR A 59 12.19 -2.10 17.05
C TYR A 59 11.78 -2.81 15.76
N ASP A 60 10.53 -3.30 15.66
CA ASP A 60 10.03 -4.02 14.50
C ASP A 60 10.04 -3.13 13.24
N ARG A 61 9.76 -1.83 13.38
CA ARG A 61 9.89 -0.86 12.28
C ARG A 61 11.34 -0.75 11.81
N GLN A 62 12.28 -0.53 12.73
CA GLN A 62 13.70 -0.44 12.37
C GLN A 62 14.23 -1.74 11.77
N TYR A 63 13.82 -2.89 12.33
CA TYR A 63 14.18 -4.20 11.84
C TYR A 63 13.67 -4.43 10.41
N ARG A 64 12.40 -4.10 10.12
CA ARG A 64 11.82 -4.23 8.77
C ARG A 64 12.49 -3.31 7.76
N LEU A 65 12.89 -2.10 8.17
CA LEU A 65 13.61 -1.16 7.30
C LEU A 65 15.01 -1.70 6.96
N LYS A 66 15.77 -2.14 7.97
CA LYS A 66 17.12 -2.68 7.78
C LYS A 66 17.13 -3.98 6.96
N ASN A 67 16.11 -4.81 7.09
CA ASN A 67 16.05 -6.15 6.50
C ASN A 67 15.03 -6.26 5.36
N LEU A 68 14.67 -5.15 4.71
CA LEU A 68 13.56 -5.13 3.76
C LEU A 68 13.77 -6.11 2.59
N GLU A 69 14.98 -6.13 2.03
CA GLU A 69 15.34 -6.99 0.90
C GLU A 69 15.38 -8.47 1.29
N SER A 70 16.04 -8.81 2.39
CA SER A 70 16.11 -10.20 2.87
C SER A 70 14.72 -10.74 3.24
N LEU A 71 13.84 -9.91 3.80
CA LEU A 71 12.45 -10.27 4.06
C LEU A 71 11.65 -10.48 2.77
N LYS A 72 11.88 -9.67 1.72
CA LYS A 72 11.25 -9.87 0.40
C LYS A 72 11.67 -11.21 -0.20
N ILE A 73 12.96 -11.52 -0.18
CA ILE A 73 13.52 -12.78 -0.69
C ILE A 73 12.91 -13.97 0.05
N LYS A 74 13.00 -13.99 1.39
CA LYS A 74 12.44 -15.08 2.22
C LYS A 74 10.94 -15.29 1.99
N LYS A 75 10.18 -14.21 1.82
CA LYS A 75 8.73 -14.29 1.52
C LYS A 75 8.48 -14.84 0.12
N ALA A 76 9.27 -14.44 -0.86
CA ALA A 76 9.17 -14.95 -2.23
C ALA A 76 9.51 -16.44 -2.29
N GLU A 77 10.59 -16.88 -1.64
CA GLU A 77 10.98 -18.29 -1.54
C GLU A 77 9.91 -19.12 -0.84
N TYR A 78 9.39 -18.63 0.30
CA TYR A 78 8.31 -19.29 1.02
C TYR A 78 7.06 -19.42 0.15
N PHE A 79 6.68 -18.34 -0.56
CA PHE A 79 5.55 -18.36 -1.49
C PHE A 79 5.80 -19.37 -2.60
N GLN A 80 6.96 -19.37 -3.26
CA GLN A 80 7.30 -20.33 -4.31
C GLN A 80 7.20 -21.78 -3.83
N ARG A 81 7.66 -22.07 -2.61
CA ARG A 81 7.61 -23.42 -2.02
C ARG A 81 6.19 -23.87 -1.66
N THR A 82 5.33 -22.95 -1.24
CA THR A 82 4.02 -23.27 -0.65
C THR A 82 2.83 -22.88 -1.52
N TYR A 83 3.07 -22.25 -2.66
CA TYR A 83 2.02 -21.80 -3.56
C TYR A 83 1.36 -22.99 -4.24
N ASP A 84 0.08 -23.20 -3.92
CA ASP A 84 -0.77 -24.16 -4.61
C ASP A 84 -1.69 -23.42 -5.61
N PRO A 85 -1.53 -23.67 -6.93
CA PRO A 85 -2.34 -23.01 -7.95
C PRO A 85 -3.82 -23.40 -7.91
N VAL A 86 -4.17 -24.60 -7.41
CA VAL A 86 -5.55 -25.09 -7.37
C VAL A 86 -6.35 -24.30 -6.33
N THR A 87 -5.85 -24.22 -5.09
CA THR A 87 -6.50 -23.40 -4.06
C THR A 87 -6.50 -21.91 -4.42
N ALA A 88 -5.45 -21.39 -5.06
CA ALA A 88 -5.42 -20.01 -5.53
C ALA A 88 -6.52 -19.74 -6.59
N LYS A 89 -6.73 -20.66 -7.54
CA LYS A 89 -7.81 -20.56 -8.53
C LYS A 89 -9.19 -20.59 -7.87
N ALA A 90 -9.41 -21.48 -6.91
CA ALA A 90 -10.67 -21.55 -6.17
C ALA A 90 -10.96 -20.24 -5.42
N LYS A 91 -9.97 -19.69 -4.71
CA LYS A 91 -10.09 -18.39 -4.01
C LYS A 91 -10.37 -17.24 -4.97
N ARG A 92 -9.74 -17.21 -6.15
CA ARG A 92 -10.05 -16.21 -7.20
C ARG A 92 -11.49 -16.32 -7.68
N LYS A 93 -11.99 -17.54 -7.92
CA LYS A 93 -13.38 -17.77 -8.35
C LYS A 93 -14.37 -17.30 -7.30
N GLN A 94 -14.13 -17.59 -6.02
CA GLN A 94 -14.96 -17.11 -4.90
C GLN A 94 -15.06 -15.57 -4.87
N ARG A 95 -13.96 -14.87 -5.12
CA ARG A 95 -13.89 -13.40 -5.09
C ARG A 95 -14.29 -12.72 -6.41
N MET A 96 -14.62 -13.49 -7.45
CA MET A 96 -14.87 -12.98 -8.80
C MET A 96 -15.99 -11.93 -8.82
N HIS A 97 -17.08 -12.16 -8.07
CA HIS A 97 -18.20 -11.22 -7.99
C HIS A 97 -17.76 -9.81 -7.57
N ARG A 98 -16.94 -9.70 -6.50
CA ARG A 98 -16.41 -8.41 -6.02
C ARG A 98 -15.50 -7.74 -7.04
N HIS A 99 -14.71 -8.54 -7.76
CA HIS A 99 -13.84 -8.01 -8.80
C HIS A 99 -14.67 -7.44 -9.97
N VAL A 100 -15.73 -8.13 -10.37
CA VAL A 100 -16.66 -7.65 -11.40
C VAL A 100 -17.34 -6.35 -10.97
N GLU A 101 -17.84 -6.28 -9.73
CA GLU A 101 -18.41 -5.05 -9.16
C GLU A 101 -17.41 -3.90 -9.14
N TYR A 102 -16.18 -4.17 -8.69
CA TYR A 102 -15.08 -3.20 -8.73
C TYR A 102 -14.83 -2.69 -10.15
N CYS A 103 -14.78 -3.59 -11.14
CA CYS A 103 -14.58 -3.25 -12.54
C CYS A 103 -15.72 -2.42 -13.15
N ARG A 104 -16.94 -2.52 -12.61
CA ARG A 104 -18.08 -1.70 -13.02
C ARG A 104 -18.03 -0.27 -12.50
N THR A 105 -17.22 0.01 -11.47
CA THR A 105 -17.15 1.34 -10.87
C THR A 105 -16.70 2.39 -11.90
N PRO A 106 -17.29 3.61 -11.90
CA PRO A 106 -16.90 4.68 -12.83
C PRO A 106 -15.40 5.02 -12.73
N LYS A 107 -14.86 5.01 -11.51
CA LYS A 107 -13.44 5.24 -11.24
C LYS A 107 -12.55 4.23 -11.95
N TYR A 108 -12.85 2.93 -11.85
CA TYR A 108 -12.06 1.90 -12.52
C TYR A 108 -12.18 2.00 -14.03
N ARG A 109 -13.39 2.23 -14.57
CA ARG A 109 -13.61 2.40 -16.00
C ARG A 109 -12.79 3.56 -16.57
N ALA A 110 -12.81 4.72 -15.93
CA ALA A 110 -12.01 5.89 -16.33
C ALA A 110 -10.51 5.60 -16.28
N TYR A 111 -10.03 4.95 -15.20
CA TYR A 111 -8.64 4.52 -15.10
C TYR A 111 -8.26 3.55 -16.24
N LYS A 112 -9.08 2.53 -16.47
CA LYS A 112 -8.80 1.47 -17.45
C LYS A 112 -8.85 2.01 -18.88
N GLN A 113 -9.75 2.93 -19.18
CA GLN A 113 -9.81 3.65 -20.46
C GLN A 113 -8.49 4.39 -20.73
N LYS A 114 -8.02 5.22 -19.79
CA LYS A 114 -6.74 5.93 -19.93
C LYS A 114 -5.56 4.97 -20.06
N TYR A 115 -5.54 3.92 -19.23
CA TYR A 115 -4.51 2.88 -19.31
C TYR A 115 -4.48 2.21 -20.68
N ASP A 116 -5.63 1.81 -21.22
CA ASP A 116 -5.74 1.12 -22.51
C ASP A 116 -5.39 2.05 -23.69
N GLN A 117 -5.77 3.33 -23.62
CA GLN A 117 -5.36 4.36 -24.57
C GLN A 117 -3.83 4.49 -24.61
N ILE A 118 -3.19 4.69 -23.45
CA ILE A 118 -1.72 4.80 -23.35
C ILE A 118 -1.05 3.51 -23.84
N TYR A 119 -1.55 2.35 -23.42
CA TYR A 119 -0.97 1.07 -23.81
C TYR A 119 -1.02 0.87 -25.34
N ARG A 120 -2.16 1.15 -25.97
CA ARG A 120 -2.30 1.06 -27.44
C ARG A 120 -1.41 2.07 -28.15
N ALA A 121 -1.36 3.31 -27.67
CA ALA A 121 -0.51 4.35 -28.24
C ALA A 121 0.97 3.98 -28.15
N LYS A 122 1.44 3.47 -27.00
CA LYS A 122 2.82 2.98 -26.84
C LYS A 122 3.12 1.81 -27.77
N LYS A 123 2.19 0.89 -27.93
CA LYS A 123 2.35 -0.27 -28.81
C LYS A 123 2.44 0.15 -30.29
N GLN A 124 1.70 1.17 -30.71
CA GLN A 124 1.59 1.56 -32.11
C GLN A 124 2.62 2.64 -32.53
N TYR A 125 2.86 3.61 -31.66
CA TYR A 125 3.66 4.80 -31.97
C TYR A 125 4.99 4.88 -31.20
N GLY A 126 5.25 3.91 -30.30
CA GLY A 126 6.52 3.80 -29.57
C GLY A 126 6.81 5.05 -28.74
N GLU A 127 7.91 5.74 -29.05
CA GLU A 127 8.34 6.96 -28.35
C GLU A 127 7.39 8.14 -28.60
N PHE A 128 6.70 8.19 -29.74
CA PHE A 128 5.77 9.27 -30.10
C PHE A 128 4.34 9.07 -29.59
N TYR A 129 4.15 8.17 -28.62
CA TYR A 129 2.82 7.85 -28.10
C TYR A 129 2.10 9.05 -27.47
N GLU A 130 2.87 9.98 -26.87
CA GLU A 130 2.31 11.19 -26.24
C GLU A 130 1.72 12.13 -27.27
N SER A 131 2.42 12.35 -28.39
CA SER A 131 1.94 13.14 -29.52
C SER A 131 0.70 12.51 -30.14
N ALA A 132 0.68 11.18 -30.29
CA ALA A 132 -0.48 10.47 -30.81
C ALA A 132 -1.72 10.61 -29.91
N LEU A 133 -1.55 10.54 -28.58
CA LEU A 133 -2.65 10.76 -27.64
C LEU A 133 -3.19 12.19 -27.75
N LEU A 134 -2.29 13.18 -27.75
CA LEU A 134 -2.65 14.59 -27.85
C LEU A 134 -3.39 14.91 -29.17
N LEU A 135 -2.95 14.32 -30.29
CA LEU A 135 -3.64 14.47 -31.57
C LEU A 135 -5.07 13.89 -31.53
N ASN A 136 -5.25 12.70 -30.98
CA ASN A 136 -6.59 12.10 -30.84
C ASN A 136 -7.52 12.94 -29.94
N GLU A 137 -6.98 13.52 -28.86
CA GLU A 137 -7.73 14.44 -27.99
C GLU A 137 -8.15 15.70 -28.75
N LEU A 138 -7.24 16.29 -29.54
CA LEU A 138 -7.53 17.44 -30.39
C LEU A 138 -8.57 17.13 -31.47
N GLU A 139 -8.46 15.98 -32.15
CA GLU A 139 -9.43 15.55 -33.15
C GLU A 139 -10.82 15.38 -32.52
N THR A 140 -10.90 14.75 -31.35
CA THR A 140 -12.16 14.59 -30.63
C THR A 140 -12.77 15.95 -30.28
N GLU A 141 -11.98 16.87 -29.72
CA GLU A 141 -12.45 18.23 -29.39
C GLU A 141 -12.92 19.00 -30.64
N VAL A 142 -12.20 18.86 -31.76
CA VAL A 142 -12.59 19.48 -33.03
C VAL A 142 -13.91 18.91 -33.53
N THR A 143 -14.12 17.59 -33.42
CA THR A 143 -15.39 16.94 -33.84
C THR A 143 -16.56 17.22 -32.90
N GLU A 144 -16.32 17.41 -31.60
CA GLU A 144 -17.36 17.72 -30.62
C GLU A 144 -17.82 19.18 -30.70
N ARG A 145 -17.01 20.08 -31.30
CA ARG A 145 -17.43 21.45 -31.56
C ARG A 145 -18.50 21.47 -32.65
N LEU A 146 -19.61 22.15 -32.35
CA LEU A 146 -20.68 22.40 -33.31
C LEU A 146 -20.12 22.86 -34.67
N ASP A 147 -20.52 22.20 -35.74
CA ASP A 147 -20.11 22.59 -37.08
C ASP A 147 -20.62 24.02 -37.39
N PHE A 148 -20.01 24.67 -38.39
CA PHE A 148 -20.43 26.01 -38.80
C PHE A 148 -21.94 26.07 -39.09
N THR A 149 -22.47 25.03 -39.72
CA THR A 149 -23.89 24.84 -40.04
C THR A 149 -24.75 24.79 -38.78
N GLU A 150 -24.36 24.01 -37.77
CA GLU A 150 -25.10 23.88 -36.52
C GLU A 150 -25.08 25.19 -35.72
N ARG A 151 -23.92 25.87 -35.67
CA ARG A 151 -23.80 27.22 -35.09
C ARG A 151 -24.67 28.25 -35.79
N ALA A 152 -24.69 28.22 -37.13
CA ALA A 152 -25.48 29.16 -37.93
C ALA A 152 -26.99 28.87 -37.86
N ALA A 153 -27.38 27.60 -37.69
CA ALA A 153 -28.75 27.19 -37.45
C ALA A 153 -29.25 27.64 -36.06
N LEU A 154 -28.47 27.42 -34.99
CA LEU A 154 -28.79 27.90 -33.64
C LEU A 154 -28.95 29.42 -33.56
N LYS A 155 -28.10 30.17 -34.28
CA LYS A 155 -28.22 31.64 -34.37
C LYS A 155 -29.38 32.11 -35.27
N GLY A 156 -30.12 31.20 -35.90
CA GLY A 156 -31.18 31.54 -36.87
C GLY A 156 -30.66 32.29 -38.10
N THR A 157 -29.37 32.14 -38.41
CA THR A 157 -28.70 32.82 -39.53
C THR A 157 -28.73 32.03 -40.82
N LEU A 158 -28.94 30.71 -40.73
CA LEU A 158 -29.06 29.82 -41.87
C LEU A 158 -30.41 29.98 -42.57
N ASN A 159 -30.40 30.04 -43.91
CA ASN A 159 -31.59 30.02 -44.77
C ASN A 159 -32.69 31.05 -44.43
N LYS A 160 -32.33 32.20 -43.82
CA LYS A 160 -33.24 33.30 -43.42
C LYS A 160 -34.28 33.66 -44.49
N ARG A 161 -33.88 33.70 -45.76
CA ARG A 161 -34.77 34.04 -46.87
C ARG A 161 -35.85 32.97 -47.10
N GLN A 162 -35.47 31.69 -47.04
CA GLN A 162 -36.39 30.57 -47.25
C GLN A 162 -37.34 30.39 -46.06
N THR A 163 -36.85 30.58 -44.84
CA THR A 163 -37.71 30.56 -43.64
C THR A 163 -38.68 31.73 -43.62
N ARG A 164 -38.24 32.95 -43.96
CA ARG A 164 -39.16 34.09 -44.14
C ARG A 164 -40.24 33.82 -45.18
N LYS A 165 -39.87 33.24 -46.32
CA LYS A 165 -40.82 32.88 -47.38
C LYS A 165 -41.84 31.86 -46.89
N ARG A 166 -41.40 30.76 -46.24
CA ARG A 166 -42.28 29.73 -45.68
C ARG A 166 -43.21 30.28 -44.59
N ASN A 167 -42.71 31.12 -43.69
CA ASN A 167 -43.53 31.73 -42.64
C ASN A 167 -44.61 32.64 -43.24
N TYR A 168 -44.28 33.39 -44.29
CA TYR A 168 -45.24 34.22 -45.03
C TYR A 168 -46.32 33.36 -45.71
N GLU A 169 -45.91 32.30 -46.43
CA GLU A 169 -46.83 31.35 -47.06
C GLU A 169 -47.74 30.65 -46.03
N GLN A 170 -47.23 30.31 -44.84
CA GLN A 170 -48.04 29.75 -43.74
C GLN A 170 -49.00 30.79 -43.15
N SER A 171 -48.60 32.05 -43.03
CA SER A 171 -49.47 33.12 -42.52
C SER A 171 -50.64 33.47 -43.43
N ILE A 172 -50.55 33.15 -44.73
CA ILE A 172 -51.63 33.36 -45.70
C ILE A 172 -52.63 32.19 -45.73
N ASN A 173 -52.17 30.98 -45.35
CA ASN A 173 -52.95 29.75 -45.41
C ASN A 173 -53.65 29.40 -44.08
N CYS A 174 -53.67 30.31 -43.11
CA CYS A 174 -54.48 30.23 -41.89
C CYS A 174 -55.68 31.17 -41.98
#